data_AF-A0A6B3GNY4-F1
#
_entry.id   AF-A0A6B3GNY4-F1
#
_cell.length_a   1.000
_cell.length_b   1.000
_cell.length_c   1.000
_cell.angle_alpha   90.00
_cell.angle_beta   90.00
_cell.angle_gamma   90.00
#
_symmetry.space_group_name_H-M   'P 1'
#
loop_
_entity.id
_entity.type
_entity.pdbx_description
1 polymer ?
#
loop_
_entity_poly.entity_id
_entity_poly.type
_entity_poly.pdbx_seq_one_letter_code
_entity_poly.pdbx_strand_id
1 'polypeptide(L)'
;QMIKMIGFSLAIAVLFDAFVVRMAIVPAVLALLGKKAWWLPRWLDRALPNVDVEGEKLQKQLADESGSAGSGDGGGEGERELVRV
;
A
#
# COMPACT_ATOMS: atom_id res chain seq x y z
N GLN A 1 -26.97 -9.58 34.00
CA GLN A 1 -27.98 -8.95 33.11
C GLN A 1 -27.44 -7.75 32.33
N MET A 2 -26.61 -6.89 32.93
CA MET A 2 -26.00 -5.72 32.26
C MET A 2 -25.25 -6.06 30.96
N ILE A 3 -24.42 -7.12 30.96
CA ILE A 3 -23.66 -7.56 29.77
C ILE A 3 -24.57 -7.86 28.57
N LYS A 4 -25.77 -8.40 28.82
CA LYS A 4 -26.71 -8.79 27.76
C LYS A 4 -27.29 -7.55 27.07
N MET A 5 -27.55 -6.48 27.84
CA MET A 5 -28.03 -5.21 27.30
C MET A 5 -26.95 -4.48 26.52
N ILE A 6 -25.71 -4.47 27.03
CA ILE A 6 -24.56 -3.86 26.34
C ILE A 6 -24.28 -4.58 25.01
N GLY A 7 -24.28 -5.91 25.01
CA GLY A 7 -24.09 -6.71 23.80
C GLY A 7 -25.21 -6.50 22.77
N PHE A 8 -26.46 -6.38 23.22
CA PHE A 8 -27.60 -6.15 22.34
C PHE A 8 -27.52 -4.78 21.64
N SER A 9 -27.20 -3.70 22.37
CA SER A 9 -27.02 -2.38 21.76
C SER A 9 -25.83 -2.33 20.81
N LEU A 10 -24.72 -2.99 21.16
CA LEU A 10 -23.54 -3.03 20.30
C LEU A 10 -23.83 -3.77 18.99
N ALA A 11 -24.51 -4.93 19.06
CA ALA A 11 -24.88 -5.70 17.88
C ALA A 11 -25.78 -4.88 16.93
N ILE A 12 -26.77 -4.16 17.48
CA ILE A 12 -27.65 -3.29 16.70
C ILE A 12 -26.89 -2.10 16.09
N ALA A 13 -25.99 -1.47 16.85
CA ALA A 13 -25.19 -0.35 16.37
C ALA A 13 -24.31 -0.75 15.18
N VAL A 14 -23.61 -1.89 15.29
CA VAL A 14 -22.78 -2.43 14.22
C VAL A 14 -23.62 -2.84 13.01
N LEU A 15 -24.78 -3.48 13.23
CA LEU A 15 -25.71 -3.83 12.16
C LEU A 15 -26.17 -2.56 11.41
N PHE A 16 -26.56 -1.53 12.14
CA PHE A 16 -26.99 -0.26 11.54
C PHE A 16 -25.86 0.42 10.78
N ASP A 17 -24.63 0.43 11.31
CA ASP A 17 -23.46 1.00 10.63
C ASP A 17 -23.13 0.25 9.33
N ALA A 18 -23.09 -1.08 9.39
CA ALA A 18 -22.76 -1.92 8.23
C ALA A 18 -23.78 -1.81 7.09
N PHE A 19 -25.06 -1.57 7.39
CA PHE A 19 -26.11 -1.43 6.39
C PHE A 19 -26.43 0.03 6.07
N VAL A 20 -26.90 0.79 7.05
CA VAL A 20 -27.40 2.16 6.81
C VAL A 20 -26.24 3.11 6.52
N VAL A 21 -25.19 3.09 7.34
CA VAL A 21 -24.06 4.00 7.15
C VAL A 21 -23.31 3.64 5.87
N ARG A 22 -22.93 2.37 5.72
CA ARG A 22 -22.12 1.89 4.59
C ARG A 22 -22.84 1.89 3.24
N MET A 23 -24.12 1.50 3.18
CA MET A 23 -24.85 1.41 1.90
C MET A 23 -25.56 2.72 1.50
N ALA A 24 -25.87 3.60 2.45
CA ALA A 24 -26.61 4.83 2.16
C ALA A 24 -25.84 6.10 2.54
N ILE A 25 -25.40 6.25 3.80
CA ILE A 25 -24.85 7.53 4.27
C ILE A 25 -23.50 7.82 3.61
N VAL A 26 -22.57 6.88 3.60
CA VAL A 26 -21.26 7.03 2.95
C VAL A 26 -21.42 7.39 1.47
N PRO A 27 -22.15 6.63 0.62
CA PRO A 27 -22.30 7.01 -0.78
C PRO A 27 -23.09 8.30 -0.97
N ALA A 28 -24.10 8.59 -0.14
CA ALA A 28 -24.85 9.85 -0.23
C ALA A 28 -23.97 11.07 0.10
N VAL A 29 -23.14 10.96 1.15
CA VAL A 29 -22.19 12.01 1.53
C VAL A 29 -21.10 12.16 0.46
N LEU A 30 -20.56 11.05 -0.06
CA LEU A 30 -19.58 11.08 -1.15
C LEU A 30 -20.18 11.71 -2.42
N ALA A 31 -21.44 11.42 -2.75
CA ALA A 31 -22.15 12.03 -3.86
C ALA A 31 -22.42 13.53 -3.63
N LEU A 32 -22.79 13.91 -2.41
CA LEU A 32 -23.09 15.29 -2.03
C LEU A 32 -21.84 16.19 -2.02
N LEU A 33 -20.74 15.70 -1.43
CA LEU A 33 -19.46 16.40 -1.43
C LEU A 33 -18.75 16.29 -2.79
N GLY A 34 -19.05 15.24 -3.56
CA GLY A 34 -18.54 15.01 -4.90
C GLY A 34 -17.01 15.13 -4.98
N LYS A 35 -16.53 16.01 -5.86
CA LYS A 35 -15.09 16.28 -6.07
C LYS A 35 -14.36 16.81 -4.83
N LYS A 36 -15.07 17.37 -3.84
CA LYS A 36 -14.44 17.81 -2.58
C LYS A 36 -14.20 16.66 -1.60
N ALA A 37 -14.94 15.55 -1.70
CA ALA A 37 -14.69 14.38 -0.85
C ALA A 37 -13.31 13.75 -1.12
N TRP A 38 -12.80 13.94 -2.33
CA TRP A 38 -11.49 13.46 -2.78
C TRP A 38 -10.43 14.56 -2.87
N TRP A 39 -10.73 15.80 -2.47
CA TRP A 39 -9.73 16.85 -2.49
C TRP A 39 -8.82 16.72 -1.27
N LEU A 40 -7.56 16.36 -1.50
CA LEU A 40 -6.53 16.39 -0.48
C LEU A 40 -6.23 17.86 -0.14
N PRO A 41 -6.58 18.34 1.06
CA PRO A 41 -6.34 19.72 1.41
C PRO A 41 -4.83 20.01 1.39
N ARG A 42 -4.41 21.14 0.80
CA ARG A 42 -2.98 21.46 0.59
C ARG A 42 -2.13 21.48 1.88
N TRP A 43 -2.76 21.58 3.05
CA TRP A 43 -2.09 21.48 4.35
C TRP A 43 -1.75 20.03 4.72
N LEU A 44 -2.60 19.08 4.35
CA LEU A 44 -2.39 17.64 4.56
C LEU A 44 -1.38 17.08 3.56
N ASP A 45 -1.41 17.56 2.31
CA ASP A 45 -0.40 17.27 1.29
C ASP A 45 1.01 17.67 1.74
N ARG A 46 1.14 18.80 2.47
CA ARG A 46 2.41 19.26 3.03
C ARG A 46 2.85 18.50 4.30
N ALA A 47 1.91 17.86 4.99
CA ALA A 47 2.18 17.06 6.18
C ALA A 47 2.47 15.58 5.84
N LEU A 48 2.08 15.12 4.65
CA LEU A 48 2.35 13.76 4.17
C LEU A 48 3.85 13.60 3.89
N PRO A 49 4.57 12.78 4.69
CA PRO A 49 5.93 12.38 4.35
C PRO A 49 5.87 11.59 3.03
N ASN A 50 6.90 11.70 2.19
CA ASN A 50 6.99 10.93 0.94
C ASN A 50 7.11 9.43 1.25
N VAL A 51 5.98 8.75 1.41
CA VAL A 51 5.89 7.30 1.57
C VAL A 51 6.04 6.69 0.18
N ASP A 52 7.25 6.22 -0.12
CA ASP A 52 7.52 5.42 -1.31
C ASP A 52 6.94 4.01 -1.08
N VAL A 53 5.71 3.79 -1.55
CA VAL A 53 5.00 2.51 -1.42
C VAL A 53 5.48 1.49 -2.47
N GLU A 54 6.05 1.99 -3.57
CA GLU A 54 6.47 1.19 -4.72
C GLU A 54 7.91 0.68 -4.57
N GLY A 55 8.65 1.16 -3.56
CA GLY A 55 9.97 0.66 -3.22
C GLY A 55 11.00 0.90 -4.33
N GLU A 56 10.74 1.84 -5.24
CA GLU A 56 11.64 2.15 -6.36
C GLU A 56 13.03 2.53 -5.85
N LYS A 57 13.09 3.21 -4.69
CA LYS A 57 14.36 3.55 -4.03
C LYS A 57 15.12 2.33 -3.51
N LEU A 58 14.43 1.31 -3.03
CA LEU A 58 15.05 0.06 -2.55
C LEU A 58 15.55 -0.79 -3.72
N GLN A 59 14.76 -0.88 -4.80
CA GLN A 59 15.13 -1.60 -6.01
C GLN A 59 16.39 -1.00 -6.66
N LYS A 60 16.49 0.34 -6.70
CA LYS A 60 17.68 1.03 -7.19
C LYS A 60 18.91 0.75 -6.34
N GLN A 61 18.78 0.75 -5.00
CA GLN A 61 19.88 0.43 -4.10
C GLN A 61 20.35 -1.02 -4.24
N LEU A 62 19.43 -1.99 -4.37
CA LEU A 62 19.79 -3.40 -4.61
C LEU A 62 20.45 -3.61 -5.98
N ALA A 63 20.02 -2.88 -7.01
CA ALA A 63 20.64 -2.93 -8.34
C ALA A 63 22.06 -2.34 -8.31
N ASP A 64 22.26 -1.23 -7.61
CA ASP A 64 23.59 -0.61 -7.43
C ASP A 64 24.53 -1.52 -6.58
N GLU A 65 24.01 -2.20 -5.55
CA GLU A 65 24.76 -3.14 -4.71
C GLU A 65 25.15 -4.42 -5.48
N SER A 66 24.22 -4.95 -6.30
CA SER A 66 24.47 -6.11 -7.17
C SER A 66 25.50 -5.81 -8.26
N GLY A 67 25.53 -4.56 -8.77
CA GLY A 67 26.55 -4.11 -9.72
C GLY A 67 27.95 -3.96 -9.11
N SER A 68 28.03 -3.68 -7.80
CA SER A 68 29.31 -3.56 -7.08
C SER A 68 29.87 -4.91 -6.61
N ALA A 69 29.01 -5.90 -6.32
CA ALA A 69 29.44 -7.25 -5.93
C ALA A 69 29.97 -8.09 -7.11
N GLY A 70 29.68 -7.69 -8.36
CA GLY A 70 30.14 -8.36 -9.58
C GLY A 70 31.55 -7.97 -10.07
N SER A 71 32.28 -7.11 -9.34
CA SER A 71 33.65 -6.69 -9.73
C SER A 71 34.76 -7.40 -8.93
N GLY A 72 34.41 -8.43 -8.15
CA GLY A 72 35.37 -9.33 -7.51
C GLY A 72 35.60 -10.59 -8.34
N ASP A 73 36.70 -10.58 -9.09
CA ASP A 73 37.64 -11.69 -9.30
C ASP A 73 37.08 -13.13 -9.38
N GLY A 74 37.24 -13.76 -10.56
CA GLY A 74 36.94 -15.17 -10.77
C GLY A 74 37.24 -15.63 -12.19
N GLY A 75 38.52 -15.88 -12.48
CA GLY A 75 39.00 -16.44 -13.74
C GLY A 75 38.38 -17.78 -14.11
N GLY A 76 38.29 -18.04 -15.42
CA GLY A 76 37.70 -19.25 -15.99
C GLY A 76 37.79 -19.28 -17.52
N GLU A 77 39.00 -19.10 -18.05
CA GLU A 77 39.33 -19.35 -19.46
C GLU A 77 39.27 -20.86 -19.74
N GLY A 78 38.11 -21.42 -20.13
CA GLY A 78 38.02 -22.87 -20.40
C GLY A 78 36.92 -23.37 -21.32
N GLU A 79 35.81 -22.64 -21.51
CA GLU A 79 34.63 -23.21 -22.20
C GLU A 79 34.52 -22.88 -23.71
N ARG A 80 35.54 -22.25 -24.30
CA ARG A 80 35.49 -21.79 -25.70
C ARG A 80 35.90 -22.83 -26.75
N GLU A 81 36.28 -24.05 -26.34
CA GLU A 81 36.85 -25.05 -27.26
C GLU A 81 35.85 -26.14 -27.73
N LEU A 82 34.73 -26.36 -27.04
CA LEU A 82 33.83 -27.50 -27.33
C LEU A 82 32.75 -27.27 -28.41
N VAL A 83 32.72 -26.10 -29.07
CA VAL A 83 31.73 -25.77 -30.12
C VAL A 83 32.41 -25.42 -31.45
N ARG A 84 33.34 -26.28 -31.88
CA ARG A 84 33.76 -26.38 -33.29
C ARG A 84 34.09 -27.83 -33.62
N VAL A 85 33.07 -28.66 -33.86
CA VAL A 85 33.15 -29.85 -34.71
C VAL A 85 31.83 -29.99 -35.45
#